data_AF-A0A2E1SQJ2-F1
#
_entry.id   AF-A0A2E1SQJ2-F1
#
_cell.length_a   1.000
_cell.length_b   1.000
_cell.length_c   1.000
_cell.angle_alpha   90.00
_cell.angle_beta   90.00
_cell.angle_gamma   90.00
#
_symmetry.space_group_name_H-M   'P 1'
#
loop_
_entity.id
_entity.type
_entity.pdbx_description
1 polymer ?
#
loop_
_entity_poly.entity_id
_entity_poly.type
_entity_poly.pdbx_seq_one_letter_code
_entity_poly.pdbx_strand_id
1 'polypeptide(L)'
;MSLKKDKQKVLGEVFDDERVKSFLDYLPPEGVSHDFHLLEKAYRGMNIDNFVSFVEFFKQAGYDLNATNPDGVNMVQIMNQHQQGVDYAKALIKAGASA
;
A
#
# COMPACT_ATOMS: atom_id res chain seq x y z
N MET A 1 -1.16 -2.12 47.08
CA MET A 1 -1.01 -1.00 46.13
C MET A 1 0.41 -1.04 45.60
N SER A 2 0.60 -1.27 44.30
CA SER A 2 1.94 -1.39 43.70
C SER A 2 1.95 -0.72 42.33
N LEU A 3 2.71 0.35 42.20
CA LEU A 3 2.99 1.04 40.95
C LEU A 3 3.88 0.17 40.04
N LYS A 4 3.41 -0.04 38.81
CA LYS A 4 4.23 -0.18 37.60
C LYS A 4 3.52 0.54 36.45
N LYS A 5 3.67 1.87 36.41
CA LYS A 5 3.88 2.58 35.13
C LYS A 5 5.21 2.00 34.59
N ASP A 6 5.41 1.61 33.34
CA ASP A 6 4.88 2.13 32.10
C ASP A 6 4.63 0.96 31.14
N LYS A 7 3.36 0.73 30.79
CA LYS A 7 3.07 0.33 29.41
C LYS A 7 2.76 1.64 28.72
N GLN A 8 3.79 2.29 28.20
CA GLN A 8 3.60 3.12 27.03
C GLN A 8 2.96 2.20 26.00
N LYS A 9 1.62 2.21 25.97
CA LYS A 9 0.86 1.78 24.82
C LYS A 9 1.39 2.67 23.70
N VAL A 10 2.35 2.18 22.93
CA VAL A 10 2.61 2.73 21.60
C VAL A 10 1.43 2.27 20.73
N LEU A 11 0.24 2.81 21.03
CA LEU A 11 -0.99 2.69 20.23
C LEU A 11 -1.22 4.02 19.49
N GLY A 12 -0.13 4.72 19.18
CA GLY A 12 -0.15 6.10 18.70
C GLY A 12 0.85 6.34 17.57
N GLU A 13 1.20 5.31 16.80
CA GLU A 13 1.58 5.56 15.42
C GLU A 13 0.26 5.50 14.64
N VAL A 14 -0.44 6.64 14.60
CA VAL A 14 -1.40 6.85 13.52
C VAL A 14 -0.58 6.63 12.26
N PHE A 15 -1.04 5.73 11.40
CA PHE A 15 -0.37 5.52 10.13
C PHE A 15 -0.76 6.73 9.26
N ASP A 16 -0.11 7.86 9.57
CA ASP A 16 -0.47 9.17 9.05
C ASP A 16 -0.17 9.26 7.56
N ASP A 17 -0.81 10.21 6.89
CA ASP A 17 -0.58 10.49 5.46
C ASP A 17 0.90 10.72 5.15
N GLU A 18 1.70 11.24 6.10
CA GLU A 18 3.16 11.37 5.95
C GLU A 18 3.85 10.01 5.81
N ARG A 19 3.47 9.03 6.64
CA ARG A 19 4.00 7.67 6.54
C ARG A 19 3.47 6.96 5.30
N VAL A 20 2.24 7.22 4.89
CA VAL A 20 1.71 6.71 3.63
C VAL A 20 2.51 7.26 2.45
N LYS A 21 2.77 8.57 2.42
CA LYS A 21 3.58 9.23 1.38
C LYS A 21 5.02 8.73 1.36
N SER A 22 5.63 8.43 2.51
CA SER A 22 6.99 7.88 2.53
C SER A 22 7.10 6.55 1.81
N PHE A 23 5.99 5.84 1.55
CA PHE A 23 6.04 4.65 0.71
C PHE A 23 6.37 4.97 -0.74
N LEU A 24 6.07 6.18 -1.23
CA LEU A 24 6.37 6.59 -2.61
C LEU A 24 7.87 6.81 -2.86
N ASP A 25 8.68 6.90 -1.81
CA ASP A 25 10.12 7.08 -1.88
C ASP A 25 10.91 5.75 -1.91
N TYR A 26 10.24 4.58 -1.86
CA TYR A 26 10.93 3.30 -1.90
C TYR A 26 11.50 2.98 -3.28
N LEU A 27 12.79 2.65 -3.33
CA LEU A 27 13.42 2.17 -4.55
C LEU A 27 13.04 0.71 -4.83
N PRO A 28 12.64 0.39 -6.07
CA PRO A 28 12.39 -0.98 -6.46
C PRO A 28 13.71 -1.77 -6.55
N PRO A 29 13.65 -3.09 -6.33
CA PRO A 29 14.76 -3.96 -6.67
C PRO A 29 14.98 -4.04 -8.19
N GLU A 30 16.18 -4.44 -8.58
CA GLU A 30 16.57 -4.52 -9.99
C GLU A 30 15.64 -5.47 -10.78
N GLY A 31 15.11 -4.99 -11.90
CA GLY A 31 14.20 -5.75 -12.76
C GLY A 31 12.72 -5.68 -12.38
N VAL A 32 12.34 -5.02 -11.28
CA VAL A 32 10.92 -4.83 -10.88
C VAL A 32 10.47 -3.40 -11.18
N SER A 33 9.25 -3.24 -11.68
CA SER A 33 8.65 -1.92 -11.91
C SER A 33 8.56 -1.14 -10.59
N HIS A 34 8.98 0.12 -10.60
CA HIS A 34 8.92 1.02 -9.44
C HIS A 34 7.51 1.05 -8.85
N ASP A 35 6.55 1.42 -9.70
CA ASP A 35 5.14 1.51 -9.39
C ASP A 35 4.56 0.23 -8.76
N PHE A 36 4.91 -0.93 -9.32
CA PHE A 36 4.49 -2.23 -8.79
C PHE A 36 5.08 -2.48 -7.40
N HIS A 37 6.37 -2.20 -7.22
CA HIS A 37 7.04 -2.38 -5.93
C HIS A 37 6.40 -1.55 -4.83
N LEU A 38 6.09 -0.28 -5.14
CA LEU A 38 5.42 0.64 -4.24
C LEU A 38 4.03 0.12 -3.83
N LEU A 39 3.23 -0.32 -4.80
CA LEU A 39 1.92 -0.92 -4.56
C LEU A 39 2.01 -2.17 -3.69
N GLU A 40 3.01 -3.03 -3.91
CA GLU A 40 3.21 -4.26 -3.15
C GLU A 40 3.57 -3.94 -1.70
N LYS A 41 4.49 -2.98 -1.51
CA LYS A 41 4.88 -2.49 -0.19
C LYS A 41 3.70 -1.90 0.55
N ALA A 42 2.90 -1.08 -0.10
CA ALA A 42 1.70 -0.49 0.49
C ALA A 42 0.71 -1.59 0.90
N TYR A 43 0.37 -2.50 -0.03
CA TYR A 43 -0.55 -3.62 0.23
C TYR A 43 -0.14 -4.49 1.43
N ARG A 44 1.16 -4.77 1.58
CA ARG A 44 1.69 -5.57 2.69
C ARG A 44 1.93 -4.77 3.97
N GLY A 45 2.07 -3.45 3.88
CA GLY A 45 2.57 -2.58 4.94
C GLY A 45 1.51 -1.75 5.65
N MET A 46 0.29 -1.62 5.08
CA MET A 46 -0.79 -0.82 5.65
C MET A 46 -2.16 -1.48 5.51
N ASN A 47 -3.14 -0.98 6.25
CA ASN A 47 -4.53 -1.42 6.14
C ASN A 47 -5.22 -0.83 4.90
N ILE A 48 -6.45 -1.27 4.63
CA ILE A 48 -7.22 -0.80 3.48
C ILE A 48 -7.50 0.70 3.51
N ASP A 49 -7.83 1.27 4.67
CA ASP A 49 -8.13 2.70 4.80
C ASP A 49 -6.94 3.58 4.38
N ASN A 50 -5.74 3.27 4.88
CA ASN A 50 -4.51 3.97 4.50
C ASN A 50 -4.11 3.68 3.05
N PHE A 51 -4.38 2.47 2.57
CA PHE A 51 -4.10 2.10 1.18
C PHE A 51 -4.95 2.91 0.20
N VAL A 52 -6.20 3.23 0.55
CA VAL A 52 -7.02 4.15 -0.27
C VAL A 52 -6.33 5.52 -0.37
N SER A 53 -5.89 6.10 0.76
CA SER A 53 -5.13 7.36 0.76
C SER A 53 -3.83 7.23 -0.05
N PHE A 54 -3.11 6.11 0.09
CA PHE A 54 -1.89 5.83 -0.66
C PHE A 54 -2.12 5.89 -2.15
N VAL A 55 -3.16 5.22 -2.64
CA VAL A 55 -3.51 5.16 -4.05
C VAL A 55 -3.85 6.56 -4.60
N GLU A 56 -4.47 7.42 -3.80
CA GLU A 56 -4.69 8.82 -4.18
C GLU A 56 -3.37 9.58 -4.32
N PHE A 57 -2.45 9.47 -3.36
CA PHE A 57 -1.12 10.11 -3.46
C PHE A 57 -0.30 9.54 -4.61
N PHE A 58 -0.36 8.23 -4.83
CA PHE A 58 0.33 7.52 -5.90
C PHE A 58 -0.10 8.04 -7.27
N LYS A 59 -1.42 8.21 -7.47
CA LYS A 59 -1.97 8.82 -8.68
C LYS A 59 -1.60 10.30 -8.82
N GLN A 60 -1.63 11.06 -7.72
CA GLN A 60 -1.22 12.47 -7.72
C GLN A 60 0.27 12.64 -8.08
N ALA A 61 1.11 11.69 -7.69
CA ALA A 61 2.53 11.64 -8.07
C ALA A 61 2.75 11.24 -9.54
N GLY A 62 1.70 10.78 -10.25
CA GLY A 62 1.77 10.41 -11.66
C GLY A 62 2.26 8.99 -11.94
N TYR A 63 2.21 8.10 -10.94
CA TYR A 63 2.59 6.70 -11.09
C TYR A 63 1.48 5.84 -11.73
N ASP A 64 1.85 4.71 -12.34
CA ASP A 64 0.89 3.82 -13.01
C ASP A 64 0.30 2.77 -12.05
N LEU A 65 -1.02 2.84 -11.84
CA LEU A 65 -1.76 1.87 -11.03
C LEU A 65 -1.88 0.49 -11.69
N ASN A 66 -1.64 0.42 -13.01
CA ASN A 66 -1.64 -0.82 -13.78
C ASN A 66 -0.27 -1.47 -13.85
N ALA A 67 0.71 -0.98 -13.08
CA ALA A 67 2.05 -1.52 -13.09
C ALA A 67 2.05 -3.03 -12.84
N THR A 68 2.86 -3.72 -13.63
CA THR A 68 3.03 -5.16 -13.58
C THR A 68 4.38 -5.54 -12.99
N ASN A 69 4.42 -6.72 -12.40
CA ASN A 69 5.66 -7.37 -11.99
C ASN A 69 6.46 -7.86 -13.23
N PRO A 70 7.66 -8.43 -13.05
CA PRO A 70 8.46 -8.98 -14.14
C PRO A 70 7.78 -10.11 -14.92
N ASP A 71 6.81 -10.80 -14.31
CA ASP A 71 6.00 -11.85 -14.94
C ASP A 71 4.80 -11.30 -15.73
N GLY A 72 4.61 -9.98 -15.78
CA GLY A 72 3.48 -9.33 -16.46
C GLY A 72 2.16 -9.37 -15.69
N VAL A 73 2.20 -9.68 -14.39
CA VAL A 73 1.02 -9.73 -13.51
C VAL A 73 0.85 -8.39 -12.80
N ASN A 74 -0.36 -7.82 -12.84
CA ASN A 74 -0.66 -6.55 -12.18
C ASN A 74 -1.02 -6.75 -10.69
N MET A 75 -1.01 -5.65 -9.93
CA MET A 75 -1.32 -5.72 -8.49
C MET A 75 -2.77 -6.18 -8.21
N VAL A 76 -3.73 -5.76 -9.03
CA VAL A 76 -5.15 -6.12 -8.88
C VAL A 76 -5.35 -7.65 -8.99
N GLN A 77 -4.66 -8.29 -9.93
CA GLN A 77 -4.66 -9.74 -10.13
C GLN A 77 -4.08 -10.46 -8.91
N ILE A 78 -2.96 -9.99 -8.38
CA ILE A 78 -2.33 -10.58 -7.18
C ILE A 78 -3.26 -10.43 -5.97
N MET A 79 -3.84 -9.26 -5.79
CA MET A 79 -4.81 -8.99 -4.72
C MET A 79 -6.05 -9.89 -4.83
N ASN A 80 -6.56 -10.10 -6.05
CA ASN A 80 -7.72 -10.98 -6.29
C ASN A 80 -7.44 -12.47 -6.01
N GLN A 81 -6.18 -12.91 -5.91
CA GLN A 81 -5.86 -14.29 -5.53
C GLN A 81 -6.17 -14.59 -4.06
N HIS A 82 -6.33 -13.57 -3.22
CA HIS A 82 -6.56 -13.74 -1.78
C HIS A 82 -7.82 -13.00 -1.33
N GLN A 83 -8.55 -13.61 -0.40
CA GLN A 83 -9.81 -13.06 0.11
C GLN A 83 -9.64 -11.66 0.72
N GLN A 84 -8.51 -11.41 1.40
CA GLN A 84 -8.18 -10.11 1.99
C GLN A 84 -7.75 -9.06 0.96
N GLY A 85 -7.26 -9.49 -0.21
CA GLY A 85 -6.82 -8.58 -1.26
C GLY A 85 -7.98 -8.04 -2.11
N VAL A 86 -9.14 -8.70 -2.11
CA VAL A 86 -10.32 -8.25 -2.86
C VAL A 86 -10.71 -6.80 -2.53
N ASP A 87 -10.61 -6.38 -1.26
CA ASP A 87 -10.93 -5.00 -0.87
C ASP A 87 -9.90 -3.99 -1.40
N TYR A 88 -8.61 -4.37 -1.45
CA TYR A 88 -7.53 -3.55 -2.01
C TYR A 88 -7.62 -3.46 -3.53
N ALA A 89 -7.94 -4.57 -4.19
CA ALA A 89 -8.21 -4.60 -5.63
C ALA A 89 -9.35 -3.62 -5.97
N LYS A 90 -10.45 -3.64 -5.21
CA LYS A 90 -11.55 -2.69 -5.38
C LYS A 90 -11.10 -1.24 -5.18
N ALA A 91 -10.24 -0.96 -4.20
CA ALA A 91 -9.70 0.39 -3.99
C ALA A 91 -8.89 0.88 -5.20
N LEU A 92 -8.03 0.01 -5.76
CA LEU A 92 -7.28 0.32 -6.98
C LEU A 92 -8.19 0.57 -8.18
N ILE A 93 -9.16 -0.31 -8.42
CA ILE A 93 -10.12 -0.18 -9.51
C ILE A 93 -10.91 1.12 -9.37
N LYS A 94 -11.34 1.46 -8.15
CA LYS A 94 -12.06 2.72 -7.86
C LYS A 94 -11.21 3.96 -8.14
N ALA A 95 -9.89 3.87 -7.97
CA ALA A 95 -8.97 4.96 -8.30
C ALA A 95 -8.67 5.10 -9.80
N GLY A 96 -8.99 4.07 -10.59
CA GLY A 96 -8.82 4.02 -12.04
C GLY A 96 -7.89 2.92 -12.56
N ALA A 97 -7.50 1.96 -11.71
CA ALA A 97 -6.78 0.77 -12.18
C ALA A 97 -7.68 -0.15 -13.01
N SER A 98 -7.08 -0.90 -13.93
CA SER A 98 -7.77 -1.92 -14.72
C SER A 98 -7.97 -3.19 -13.90
N ALA A 99 -9.17 -3.75 -13.98
CA ALA A 99 -9.54 -5.01 -13.35
C ALA A 99 -8.99 -6.23 -14.11
#